data_AF-A0A968PZA3-F1
#
_entry.id   AF-A0A968PZA3-F1
#
_cell.length_a   1.000
_cell.length_b   1.000
_cell.length_c   1.000
_cell.angle_alpha   90.00
_cell.angle_beta   90.00
_cell.angle_gamma   90.00
#
_symmetry.space_group_name_H-M   'P 1'
#
loop_
_entity.id
_entity.type
_entity.pdbx_description
1 polymer ?
#
loop_
_entity_poly.entity_id
_entity_poly.type
_entity_poly.pdbx_seq_one_letter_code
_entity_poly.pdbx_strand_id
1 'polypeptide(L)' 'MLSTRPKPCSKKYVSKKVAPIQYFLRQFNSEAGRVAPGWGTAPLMVFLMIMLFVFLLIILQLYNGTILLNGVNINGQ' A
#
# COMPACT_ATOMS: atom_id res chain seq x y z
N MET A 1 48.52 -5.27 20.25
CA MET A 1 47.74 -4.20 19.59
C MET A 1 47.67 -4.49 18.08
N LEU A 2 46.63 -5.19 17.61
CA LEU A 2 46.39 -5.38 16.16
C LEU A 2 45.27 -4.43 15.73
N SER A 3 45.64 -3.36 15.04
CA SER A 3 44.72 -2.44 14.39
C SER A 3 44.10 -3.13 13.16
N THR A 4 42.85 -3.56 13.29
CA THR A 4 42.08 -4.09 12.16
C THR A 4 41.64 -2.93 11.27
N ARG A 5 42.31 -2.71 10.13
CA ARG A 5 41.84 -1.73 9.14
C ARG A 5 40.49 -2.18 8.56
N PRO A 6 39.44 -1.33 8.56
CA PRO A 6 38.18 -1.67 7.92
C PRO A 6 38.36 -1.81 6.40
N LYS A 7 37.77 -2.84 5.80
CA LYS A 7 37.84 -3.07 4.36
C LYS A 7 37.09 -1.93 3.63
N PRO A 8 37.67 -1.33 2.58
CA PRO A 8 36.96 -0.30 1.82
C PRO A 8 35.72 -0.91 1.14
N CYS A 9 34.56 -0.30 1.35
CA CYS A 9 33.31 -0.70 0.70
C CYS A 9 33.48 -0.65 -0.83
N SER A 10 33.27 -1.79 -1.48
CA SER A 10 33.41 -1.96 -2.93
C SER A 10 32.61 -0.89 -3.69
N LYS A 11 33.27 -0.19 -4.61
CA LYS A 11 32.62 0.81 -5.48
C LYS A 11 31.71 0.06 -6.46
N LYS A 12 30.39 0.15 -6.26
CA LYS A 12 29.42 -0.34 -7.26
C LYS A 12 29.50 0.52 -8.51
N TYR A 13 29.96 -0.05 -9.62
CA TYR A 13 29.89 0.57 -10.94
C TYR A 13 28.44 0.53 -11.44
N VAL A 14 27.75 1.67 -11.44
CA VAL A 14 26.41 1.78 -12.02
C VAL A 14 26.56 1.94 -13.53
N SER A 15 26.09 0.96 -14.29
CA SER A 15 26.07 1.02 -15.75
C SER A 15 25.24 2.23 -16.21
N LYS A 16 25.84 3.06 -17.06
CA LYS A 16 25.26 4.32 -17.55
C LYS A 16 24.34 4.17 -18.77
N LYS A 17 23.90 2.94 -19.06
CA LYS A 17 22.88 2.70 -20.07
C LYS A 17 21.52 2.98 -19.43
N VAL A 18 20.91 4.10 -19.82
CA VAL A 18 19.60 4.52 -19.34
C VAL A 18 18.65 4.62 -20.52
N ALA A 19 17.47 4.03 -20.38
CA ALA A 19 16.44 4.16 -21.41
C ALA A 19 15.89 5.59 -21.43
N PRO A 20 15.45 6.14 -22.57
CA PRO A 20 14.85 7.48 -22.63
C PRO A 20 13.66 7.64 -21.67
N ILE A 21 12.86 6.60 -21.48
CA ILE A 21 11.74 6.60 -20.53
C ILE A 21 12.18 6.53 -19.06
N GLN A 22 13.38 5.99 -18.80
CA GLN A 22 13.92 5.85 -17.45
C GLN A 22 14.15 7.21 -16.79
N TYR A 23 14.39 8.28 -17.56
CA TYR A 23 14.53 9.63 -17.00
C TYR A 23 13.25 10.10 -16.29
N PHE A 24 12.09 9.82 -16.88
CA PHE A 24 10.80 10.14 -16.28
C PHE A 24 10.45 9.17 -15.15
N LEU A 25 10.70 7.87 -15.33
CA LEU A 25 10.34 6.85 -14.33
C LEU A 25 11.26 6.83 -13.11
N ARG A 26 12.47 7.37 -13.22
CA ARG A 26 13.45 7.39 -12.12
C ARG A 26 12.93 8.16 -10.90
N GLN A 27 12.15 9.21 -11.10
CA GLN A 27 11.56 9.99 -10.00
C GLN A 27 10.54 9.18 -9.19
N PHE A 28 9.83 8.23 -9.82
CA PHE A 28 8.85 7.40 -9.15
C PHE A 28 9.46 6.27 -8.33
N ASN A 29 10.74 5.97 -8.54
CA ASN A 29 11.45 4.92 -7.78
C ASN A 29 12.59 5.49 -6.91
N SER A 30 12.77 6.82 -6.86
CA SER A 30 13.87 7.42 -6.10
C SER A 30 13.66 7.40 -4.57
N GLU A 31 12.43 7.21 -4.11
CA GLU A 31 12.09 7.20 -2.68
C GLU A 31 11.93 5.78 -2.11
N ALA A 32 12.39 4.75 -2.82
CA ALA A 32 12.34 3.38 -2.34
C ALA A 32 13.04 3.25 -0.97
N GLY A 33 12.32 2.73 0.02
CA GLY A 33 12.81 2.59 1.40
C GLY A 33 12.56 3.81 2.30
N ARG A 34 12.04 4.93 1.76
CA ARG A 34 11.52 6.03 2.57
C ARG A 34 10.19 5.61 3.17
N VAL A 35 10.08 5.64 4.49
CA VAL A 35 8.85 5.33 5.23
C VAL A 35 8.60 6.38 6.30
N ALA A 36 7.33 6.59 6.66
CA ALA A 36 6.99 7.45 7.78
C ALA A 36 7.40 6.74 9.09
N PRO A 37 8.08 7.43 10.03
CA PRO A 37 8.40 6.86 11.33
C PRO A 37 7.15 6.68 12.19
N GLY A 38 7.15 5.67 13.07
CA GLY A 38 6.01 5.37 13.95
C GLY A 38 4.85 4.70 13.20
N TRP A 39 3.62 5.03 13.60
CA TRP A 39 2.39 4.41 13.06
C TRP A 39 1.84 5.08 11.80
N GLY A 40 2.36 6.24 11.42
CA GLY A 40 1.94 6.96 10.21
C GLY A 40 0.41 7.11 10.11
N THR A 41 -0.14 6.74 8.96
CA THR A 41 -1.59 6.76 8.68
C THR A 41 -2.27 5.43 8.98
N ALA A 42 -1.59 4.46 9.62
CA ALA A 42 -2.17 3.14 9.89
C ALA A 42 -3.48 3.19 10.71
N PRO A 43 -3.64 4.04 11.74
CA PRO A 43 -4.93 4.15 12.44
C PRO A 43 -6.07 4.64 11.52
N LEU A 44 -5.78 5.59 10.62
CA LEU A 44 -6.74 6.06 9.62
C LEU A 44 -7.07 4.95 8.62
N MET A 45 -6.07 4.18 8.18
CA MET A 45 -6.27 3.01 7.33
C MET A 45 -7.20 2.00 8.02
N VAL A 46 -6.96 1.68 9.30
CA VAL A 46 -7.84 0.76 10.06
C VAL A 46 -9.26 1.29 10.15
N PHE A 47 -9.45 2.59 10.43
CA PHE A 47 -10.77 3.21 10.44
C PHE A 47 -11.50 3.05 9.09
N LEU A 48 -10.81 3.34 7.98
CA LEU A 48 -11.37 3.17 6.63
C LEU A 48 -11.63 1.69 6.30
N MET A 49 -10.77 0.77 6.77
CA MET A 49 -10.97 -0.68 6.60
C MET A 49 -12.21 -1.17 7.34
N ILE A 50 -12.45 -0.71 8.57
CA ILE A 50 -13.65 -1.07 9.34
C ILE A 50 -14.90 -0.50 8.67
N MET A 51 -14.86 0.76 8.23
CA MET A 51 -15.97 1.37 7.50
C MET A 51 -16.28 0.60 6.21
N LEU A 52 -15.25 0.24 5.43
CA LEU A 52 -15.40 -0.59 4.23
C LEU A 52 -15.93 -1.99 4.56
N PHE A 53 -15.44 -2.62 5.62
CA PHE A 53 -15.87 -3.94 6.05
C PHE A 53 -17.34 -3.96 6.47
N VAL A 54 -17.78 -2.98 7.27
CA VAL A 54 -19.18 -2.81 7.65
C VAL A 54 -20.04 -2.58 6.42
N PHE A 55 -19.60 -1.74 5.47
CA PHE A 55 -20.29 -1.53 4.20
C PHE A 55 -20.46 -2.83 3.40
N LEU A 56 -19.39 -3.63 3.27
CA LEU A 56 -19.44 -4.93 2.59
C LEU A 56 -20.38 -5.92 3.29
N LEU A 57 -20.39 -5.93 4.62
CA LEU A 57 -21.31 -6.77 5.38
C LEU A 57 -22.77 -6.36 5.19
N ILE A 58 -23.06 -5.06 5.09
CA ILE A 58 -24.43 -4.57 4.86
C ILE A 58 -24.95 -5.05 3.51
N ILE A 59 -24.19 -4.87 2.43
CA ILE A 59 -24.63 -5.31 1.09
C ILE A 59 -24.73 -6.84 0.98
N LEU A 60 -23.84 -7.58 1.66
CA LEU A 60 -23.89 -9.04 1.68
C LEU A 60 -25.13 -9.56 2.41
N GLN A 61 -25.42 -8.99 3.57
CA GLN A 61 -26.60 -9.36 4.36
C GLN A 61 -27.90 -8.91 3.69
N LEU A 62 -27.87 -7.80 2.95
CA LEU A 62 -28.98 -7.34 2.12
C LEU A 62 -29.27 -8.34 0.99
N TYR A 63 -28.24 -8.84 0.30
CA TYR A 63 -28.41 -9.85 -0.75
C TYR A 63 -28.89 -11.20 -0.20
N ASN A 64 -28.38 -11.61 0.96
CA ASN A 64 -28.82 -12.84 1.62
C ASN A 64 -30.22 -12.71 2.27
N GLY A 65 -30.86 -11.54 2.20
CA GLY A 65 -32.17 -11.28 2.82
C GLY A 65 -32.15 -11.31 4.35
N THR A 66 -30.97 -11.30 4.98
CA THR A 66 -30.81 -11.24 6.44
C THR A 66 -31.16 -9.86 6.98
N ILE A 67 -30.83 -8.81 6.23
CA ILE A 67 -31.24 -7.43 6.51
C ILE A 67 -32.34 -7.04 5.51
N LEU A 68 -33.55 -6.81 6.02
CA LEU A 68 -34.69 -6.36 5.23
C LEU A 68 -34.79 -4.83 5.28
N LEU A 69 -34.69 -4.18 4.13
CA LEU A 69 -34.97 -2.76 4.00
C LEU A 69 -36.39 -2.55 3.48
N ASN A 70 -37.22 -1.87 4.27
CA ASN A 70 -38.56 -1.50 3.84
C ASN A 70 -38.48 -0.62 2.58
N GLY A 71 -39.21 -1.00 1.52
CA GLY A 71 -39.24 -0.27 0.25
C GLY A 71 -38.12 -0.64 -0.74
N VAL A 72 -37.22 -1.57 -0.41
CA VAL A 72 -36.21 -2.10 -1.34
C VAL A 72 -36.57 -3.52 -1.71
N ASN A 73 -36.99 -3.75 -2.97
CA ASN A 73 -37.21 -5.10 -3.49
C ASN A 73 -35.89 -5.65 -4.04
N ILE A 74 -35.30 -6.59 -3.30
CA ILE A 74 -34.08 -7.31 -3.69
C ILE A 74 -34.38 -8.56 -4.52
N ASN A 75 -35.65 -8.95 -4.62
CA ASN A 75 -36.09 -10.04 -5.46
C ASN A 75 -36.25 -9.48 -6.87
N GLY A 76 -35.55 -10.04 -7.85
CA GLY A 76 -35.64 -9.65 -9.26
C GLY A 76 -36.98 -10.01 -9.90
N GLN A 77 -38.04 -9.34 -9.46
CA GLN A 77 -39.35 -9.24 -10.11
C GLN A 77 -39.62 -7.78 -10.45
#